data_AF-A0A5J4TSB1-F1
#
_entry.id   AF-A0A5J4TSB1-F1
#
_cell.length_a   1.000
_cell.length_b   1.000
_cell.length_c   1.000
_cell.angle_alpha   90.00
_cell.angle_beta   90.00
_cell.angle_gamma   90.00
#
_symmetry.space_group_name_H-M   'P 1'
#
loop_
_entity.id
_entity.type
_entity.pdbx_description
1 polymer ?
#
loop_
_entity_poly.entity_id
_entity_poly.type
_entity_poly.pdbx_seq_one_letter_code
_entity_poly.pdbx_strand_id
1 'polypeptide(L)'
;HQIHQQPDNPDTAEKFKEVWMAYETLSDAHKREKYDKYGEEGLKEGGGEPYHDSFSIFDMFFPHARTDDDRRGPKKAPSITYPIKLGLEEIYAGKTKKLAVSKQVVCPECNGVGSLKPDGVKKCQMCGGTGIRTVVRKLGPGFISHQQEACKSCKQLGQIISEED
;
A
#
# COMPACT_ATOMS: atom_id res chain seq x y z
N HIS A 1 0.06 -7.78 -18.92
CA HIS A 1 0.25 -6.81 -20.01
C HIS A 1 0.31 -5.42 -19.40
N GLN A 2 1.51 -4.83 -19.35
CA GLN A 2 1.73 -3.48 -18.79
C GLN A 2 1.17 -2.43 -19.75
N ILE A 3 0.23 -1.63 -19.29
CA ILE A 3 -0.31 -0.50 -20.04
C ILE A 3 0.44 0.74 -19.56
N HIS A 4 1.38 1.20 -20.40
CA HIS A 4 1.99 2.51 -20.24
C HIS A 4 0.92 3.56 -20.54
N GLN A 5 0.41 4.24 -19.50
CA GLN A 5 -0.36 5.46 -19.66
C GLN A 5 0.56 6.54 -20.26
N GLN A 6 0.34 6.89 -21.52
CA GLN A 6 0.80 8.17 -22.06
C GLN A 6 -0.25 9.23 -21.69
N PRO A 7 0.11 10.38 -21.10
CA PRO A 7 -0.86 11.22 -20.39
C PRO A 7 -1.71 12.12 -21.29
N ASP A 8 -1.38 12.30 -22.58
CA ASP A 8 -1.81 13.50 -23.31
C ASP A 8 -2.49 13.25 -24.66
N ASN A 9 -3.18 12.11 -24.85
CA ASN A 9 -3.94 11.88 -26.08
C ASN A 9 -5.42 11.54 -25.78
N PRO A 10 -6.39 12.42 -26.11
CA PRO A 10 -7.81 12.17 -25.84
C PRO A 10 -8.33 10.90 -26.56
N ASP A 11 -7.75 10.56 -27.72
CA ASP A 11 -8.05 9.34 -28.48
C ASP A 11 -7.77 8.04 -27.70
N THR A 12 -6.78 8.04 -26.79
CA THR A 12 -6.48 6.84 -26.00
C THR A 12 -7.54 6.59 -24.94
N ALA A 13 -8.09 7.64 -24.33
CA ALA A 13 -9.14 7.51 -23.33
C ALA A 13 -10.43 6.93 -23.94
N GLU A 14 -10.79 7.36 -25.15
CA GLU A 14 -11.95 6.84 -25.89
C GLU A 14 -11.76 5.37 -26.26
N LYS A 15 -10.59 4.98 -26.77
CA LYS A 15 -10.27 3.58 -27.07
C LYS A 15 -10.29 2.69 -25.82
N PHE A 16 -9.80 3.19 -24.68
CA PHE A 16 -9.89 2.46 -23.41
C PHE A 16 -11.33 2.26 -22.96
N LYS A 17 -12.17 3.28 -23.14
CA LYS A 17 -13.59 3.21 -22.82
C LYS A 17 -14.29 2.15 -23.69
N GLU A 18 -14.02 2.13 -25.00
CA GLU A 18 -14.60 1.15 -25.93
C GLU A 18 -14.18 -0.28 -25.59
N VAL A 19 -12.88 -0.51 -25.38
CA VAL A 19 -12.35 -1.84 -25.02
C VAL A 19 -12.93 -2.33 -23.69
N TRP A 20 -13.13 -1.43 -22.72
CA TRP A 20 -13.71 -1.77 -21.43
C TRP A 20 -15.21 -2.12 -21.55
N MET A 21 -15.98 -1.35 -22.32
CA MET A 21 -17.40 -1.66 -22.57
C MET A 21 -17.58 -3.01 -23.29
N ALA A 22 -16.70 -3.33 -24.25
CA ALA A 22 -16.68 -4.62 -24.91
C ALA A 22 -16.38 -5.75 -23.92
N TYR A 23 -15.40 -5.55 -23.03
CA TYR A 23 -15.08 -6.53 -21.98
C TYR A 23 -16.25 -6.74 -21.01
N GLU A 24 -16.93 -5.68 -20.57
CA GLU A 24 -18.09 -5.78 -19.68
C GLU A 24 -19.22 -6.60 -20.32
N THR A 25 -19.52 -6.32 -21.59
CA THR A 25 -20.60 -7.01 -22.31
C THR A 25 -20.28 -8.48 -22.56
N LEU A 26 -19.02 -8.81 -22.87
CA LEU A 26 -18.60 -10.18 -23.18
C LEU A 26 -18.28 -11.02 -21.94
N SER A 27 -17.96 -10.39 -20.80
CA SER A 27 -17.59 -11.09 -19.56
C SER A 27 -18.80 -11.65 -18.80
N ASP A 28 -19.97 -11.03 -18.92
CA ASP A 28 -21.21 -11.48 -18.28
C ASP A 28 -22.09 -12.23 -19.31
N ALA A 29 -22.39 -13.50 -19.03
CA ALA A 29 -23.13 -14.36 -19.94
C ALA A 29 -24.54 -13.82 -20.28
N HIS A 30 -25.18 -13.12 -19.35
CA HIS A 30 -26.52 -12.55 -19.51
C HIS A 30 -26.48 -11.22 -20.28
N LYS A 31 -25.44 -10.38 -20.07
CA LYS A 31 -25.24 -9.17 -20.89
C LYS A 31 -24.83 -9.52 -22.33
N ARG A 32 -24.00 -10.55 -22.51
CA ARG A 32 -23.63 -11.08 -23.83
C ARG A 32 -24.84 -11.60 -24.58
N GLU A 33 -25.68 -12.41 -23.93
CA GLU A 33 -26.91 -12.94 -24.54
C GLU A 33 -27.89 -11.82 -24.94
N LYS A 34 -27.99 -10.75 -24.15
CA LYS A 34 -28.81 -9.57 -24.51
C LYS A 34 -28.23 -8.81 -25.71
N TYR A 35 -26.92 -8.60 -25.75
CA TYR A 35 -26.23 -7.99 -26.88
C TYR A 35 -26.39 -8.82 -28.16
N ASP A 36 -26.24 -10.14 -28.06
CA ASP A 36 -26.39 -11.07 -29.18
C ASP A 36 -27.84 -11.09 -29.74
N LYS A 37 -28.84 -10.83 -28.89
CA LYS A 37 -30.27 -10.83 -29.28
C LYS A 37 -30.80 -9.47 -29.74
N TYR A 38 -30.36 -8.38 -29.13
CA TYR A 38 -30.96 -7.05 -29.29
C TYR A 38 -29.94 -5.96 -29.66
N GLY A 39 -28.67 -6.30 -29.85
CA GLY A 39 -27.60 -5.35 -30.15
C GLY A 39 -27.30 -4.39 -28.99
N GLU A 40 -26.59 -3.30 -29.29
CA GLU A 40 -26.23 -2.27 -28.31
C GLU A 40 -27.47 -1.59 -27.67
N GLU A 41 -28.59 -1.56 -28.38
CA GLU A 41 -29.85 -0.98 -27.92
C GLU A 41 -30.45 -1.76 -26.73
N GLY A 42 -30.32 -3.09 -26.72
CA GLY A 42 -30.78 -3.94 -25.61
C GLY A 42 -29.98 -3.80 -24.32
N LEU A 43 -28.78 -3.22 -24.38
CA LEU A 43 -27.98 -2.89 -23.19
C LEU A 43 -28.43 -1.56 -22.55
N LYS A 44 -28.95 -0.62 -23.34
CA LYS A 44 -29.40 0.71 -22.87
C LYS A 44 -30.77 0.67 -22.20
N GLU A 45 -31.65 -0.24 -22.61
CA GLU A 45 -33.02 -0.34 -22.09
C GLU A 45 -33.13 -1.18 -20.79
N GLY A 46 -32.05 -1.86 -20.41
CA GLY A 46 -32.00 -2.76 -19.26
C GLY A 46 -31.40 -2.15 -17.99
N GLY A 47 -32.04 -1.10 -17.44
CA GLY A 47 -31.90 -0.70 -16.04
C GLY A 47 -30.49 -0.33 -15.56
N GLY A 48 -30.09 0.90 -15.82
CA GLY A 48 -28.93 1.54 -15.18
C GLY A 48 -28.94 3.03 -15.54
N GLU A 49 -29.26 3.87 -14.56
CA GLU A 49 -29.32 5.31 -14.69
C GLU A 49 -28.09 5.95 -15.36
N PRO A 50 -28.27 7.11 -16.00
CA PRO A 50 -27.26 7.74 -16.84
C PRO A 50 -26.07 8.21 -15.99
N TYR A 51 -24.87 7.83 -16.43
CA TYR A 51 -23.72 8.74 -16.51
C TYR A 51 -23.51 9.63 -15.27
N HIS A 52 -23.22 9.03 -14.12
CA HIS A 52 -22.58 9.75 -13.04
C HIS A 52 -21.44 8.93 -12.45
N ASP A 53 -20.24 9.46 -12.68
CA ASP A 53 -18.96 9.07 -12.08
C ASP A 53 -18.38 7.72 -12.52
N SER A 54 -17.66 7.75 -13.65
CA SER A 54 -16.80 6.65 -14.15
C SER A 54 -15.78 6.14 -13.12
N PHE A 55 -15.55 6.88 -12.02
CA PHE A 55 -14.72 6.45 -10.91
C PHE A 55 -15.47 5.53 -9.92
N SER A 56 -16.77 5.72 -9.70
CA SER A 56 -17.57 4.95 -8.73
C SER A 56 -17.85 3.49 -9.17
N ILE A 57 -17.84 3.20 -10.46
CA ILE A 57 -17.97 1.82 -10.99
C ILE A 57 -16.69 1.00 -10.72
N PHE A 58 -15.52 1.63 -10.79
CA PHE A 58 -14.24 0.98 -10.49
C PHE A 58 -14.15 0.57 -9.01
N ASP A 59 -14.73 1.38 -8.12
CA ASP A 59 -14.76 1.15 -6.68
C ASP A 59 -15.76 0.09 -6.22
N MET A 60 -16.86 -0.08 -6.95
CA MET A 60 -17.83 -1.15 -6.70
C MET A 60 -17.30 -2.52 -7.11
N PHE A 61 -16.43 -2.58 -8.12
CA PHE A 61 -15.87 -3.84 -8.63
C PHE A 61 -14.53 -4.22 -7.97
N PHE A 62 -13.78 -3.24 -7.46
CA PHE A 62 -12.58 -3.47 -6.66
C PHE A 62 -12.75 -2.87 -5.25
N PRO A 63 -13.54 -3.50 -4.35
CA PRO A 63 -13.66 -3.08 -2.95
C PRO A 63 -12.34 -3.19 -2.15
N HIS A 64 -11.23 -3.60 -2.80
CA HIS A 64 -9.86 -3.56 -2.27
C HIS A 64 -8.93 -2.61 -3.03
N ALA A 65 -9.35 -1.98 -4.12
CA ALA A 65 -8.56 -0.96 -4.82
C ALA A 65 -8.52 0.37 -4.04
N ARG A 66 -9.47 0.60 -3.12
CA ARG A 66 -9.42 1.71 -2.15
C ARG A 66 -8.71 1.37 -0.84
N THR A 67 -7.96 0.28 -0.79
CA THR A 67 -7.00 0.16 0.30
C THR A 67 -5.87 1.14 -0.02
N ASP A 68 -5.88 2.28 0.67
CA ASP A 68 -4.79 3.26 0.82
C ASP A 68 -3.49 2.63 1.40
N ASP A 69 -3.29 1.32 1.17
CA ASP A 69 -2.22 0.47 1.66
C ASP A 69 -1.02 0.45 0.71
N ASP A 70 -1.18 0.99 -0.51
CA ASP A 70 -0.09 1.16 -1.47
C ASP A 70 0.78 2.40 -1.18
N ARG A 71 0.56 3.07 -0.02
CA ARG A 71 1.51 4.03 0.54
C ARG A 71 2.70 3.38 1.26
N ARG A 72 2.93 2.07 1.10
CA ARG A 72 4.15 1.39 1.56
C ARG A 72 5.33 1.67 0.63
N GLY A 73 5.55 2.94 0.28
CA GLY A 73 6.87 3.40 -0.07
C GLY A 73 7.82 3.16 1.12
N PRO A 74 9.15 3.12 0.89
CA PRO A 74 10.12 3.00 1.97
C PRO A 74 9.80 4.01 3.07
N LYS A 75 9.63 3.53 4.31
CA LYS A 75 9.35 4.42 5.45
C LYS A 75 10.46 5.46 5.52
N LYS A 76 10.13 6.73 5.24
CA LYS A 76 11.09 7.83 5.35
C LYS A 76 11.55 7.92 6.80
N ALA A 77 12.85 8.08 7.00
CA ALA A 77 13.41 8.31 8.32
C ALA A 77 12.80 9.59 8.93
N PRO A 78 12.55 9.63 10.24
CA PRO A 78 12.06 10.83 10.90
C PRO A 78 13.09 11.96 10.77
N SER A 79 12.61 13.20 10.57
CA SER A 79 13.48 14.38 10.53
C SER A 79 14.01 14.71 11.92
N ILE A 80 15.31 15.02 12.02
CA ILE A 80 15.95 15.45 13.27
C ILE A 80 16.17 16.96 13.22
N THR A 81 15.57 17.70 14.16
CA THR A 81 15.69 19.17 14.25
C THR A 81 16.67 19.54 15.37
N TYR A 82 17.75 20.27 15.03
CA TYR A 82 18.72 20.79 16.00
C TYR A 82 18.59 22.31 16.14
N PRO A 83 18.07 22.83 17.28
CA PRO A 83 18.04 24.26 17.52
C PRO A 83 19.45 24.78 17.84
N ILE A 84 19.97 25.69 17.01
CA ILE A 84 21.28 26.33 17.21
C ILE A 84 21.06 27.72 17.78
N LYS A 85 21.62 28.00 18.97
CA LYS A 85 21.63 29.34 19.54
C LYS A 85 22.76 30.17 18.91
N LEU A 86 22.38 31.31 18.33
CA LEU A 86 23.29 32.27 17.70
C LEU A 86 23.10 33.64 18.35
N GLY A 87 24.20 34.37 18.54
CA GLY A 87 24.12 35.80 18.87
C GLY A 87 23.80 36.63 17.62
N LEU A 88 23.20 37.81 17.79
CA LEU A 88 22.89 38.72 16.67
C LEU A 88 24.16 39.11 15.90
N GLU A 89 25.23 39.44 16.61
CA GLU A 89 26.54 39.77 16.01
C GLU A 89 27.12 38.62 15.18
N GLU A 90 26.93 37.37 15.63
CA GLU A 90 27.38 36.18 14.89
C GLU A 90 26.58 35.95 13.60
N ILE A 91 25.32 36.40 13.56
CA ILE A 91 24.46 36.37 12.37
C ILE A 91 24.91 37.45 11.38
N TYR A 92 25.16 38.67 11.86
CA TYR A 92 25.58 39.79 11.00
C TYR A 92 26.99 39.61 10.42
N ALA A 93 27.93 39.07 11.20
CA ALA A 93 29.31 38.84 10.74
C ALA A 93 29.48 37.53 9.94
N GLY A 94 28.47 36.63 9.96
CA GLY A 94 28.53 35.33 9.30
C GLY A 94 29.51 34.35 9.94
N LYS A 95 29.05 33.56 10.92
CA LYS A 95 29.89 32.58 11.64
C LYS A 95 29.58 31.14 11.24
N THR A 96 30.62 30.34 10.98
CA THR A 96 30.50 28.89 10.75
C THR A 96 30.59 28.13 12.08
N LYS A 97 29.51 27.48 12.52
CA LYS A 97 29.51 26.58 13.69
C LYS A 97 29.55 25.11 13.26
N LYS A 98 30.46 24.34 13.84
CA LYS A 98 30.53 22.88 13.63
C LYS A 98 29.45 22.21 14.47
N LEU A 99 28.51 21.52 13.82
CA LEU A 99 27.47 20.74 14.49
C LEU A 99 27.85 19.25 14.47
N ALA A 100 27.96 18.64 15.65
CA ALA A 100 28.12 17.19 15.77
C ALA A 100 26.74 16.54 15.83
N VAL A 101 26.35 15.82 14.77
CA VAL A 101 25.08 15.10 14.68
C VAL A 101 25.35 13.60 14.78
N SER A 102 24.73 12.95 15.76
CA SER A 102 24.66 11.48 15.81
C SER A 102 23.47 11.00 14.98
N LYS A 103 23.73 10.12 14.01
CA LYS A 103 22.69 9.46 13.21
C LYS A 103 22.84 7.94 13.34
N GLN A 104 21.72 7.23 13.37
CA GLN A 104 21.75 5.78 13.23
C GLN A 104 22.07 5.44 11.76
N VAL A 105 23.10 4.62 11.57
CA VAL A 105 23.51 4.10 10.26
C VAL A 105 23.29 2.59 10.23
N VAL A 106 23.06 2.06 9.03
CA VAL A 106 23.02 0.60 8.84
C VAL A 106 24.38 0.04 9.25
N CYS A 107 24.37 -0.97 10.11
CA CYS A 107 25.59 -1.63 10.54
C CYS A 107 26.28 -2.27 9.32
N PRO A 108 27.56 -1.97 9.04
CA PRO A 108 28.26 -2.50 7.88
C PRO A 108 28.54 -4.01 7.99
N GLU A 109 28.63 -4.54 9.22
CA GLU A 109 28.95 -5.95 9.44
C GLU A 109 27.74 -6.87 9.17
N CYS A 110 26.55 -6.46 9.63
CA CYS A 110 25.32 -7.25 9.46
C CYS A 110 24.38 -6.70 8.37
N ASN A 111 24.74 -5.61 7.69
CA ASN A 111 23.90 -4.93 6.70
C ASN A 111 22.46 -4.66 7.15
N GLY A 112 22.24 -4.47 8.45
CA GLY A 112 20.91 -4.24 9.03
C GLY A 112 20.05 -5.51 9.19
N VAL A 113 20.60 -6.69 8.92
CA VAL A 113 19.95 -8.00 9.13
C VAL A 113 19.90 -8.35 10.62
N GLY A 114 20.86 -7.86 11.40
CA GLY A 114 20.91 -8.05 12.85
C GLY A 114 21.57 -9.35 13.32
N SER A 115 22.11 -10.17 12.40
CA SER A 115 22.99 -11.30 12.72
C SER A 115 24.25 -11.26 11.87
N LEU A 116 25.35 -11.81 12.40
CA LEU A 116 26.61 -11.94 11.65
C LEU A 116 26.60 -13.21 10.77
N LYS A 117 25.90 -14.25 11.24
CA LYS A 117 25.73 -15.50 10.51
C LYS A 117 24.60 -15.41 9.48
N PRO A 118 24.77 -16.00 8.27
CA PRO A 118 23.73 -16.02 7.24
C PRO A 118 22.48 -16.82 7.67
N ASP A 119 22.62 -17.80 8.56
CA ASP A 119 21.51 -18.59 9.14
C ASP A 119 21.02 -18.08 10.51
N GLY A 120 21.52 -16.93 10.98
CA GLY A 120 21.18 -16.36 12.28
C GLY A 120 19.75 -15.78 12.35
N VAL A 121 19.08 -15.63 11.20
CA VAL A 121 17.74 -15.03 11.11
C VAL A 121 16.72 -16.04 10.63
N LYS A 122 15.81 -16.43 11.53
CA LYS A 122 14.71 -17.35 11.23
C LYS A 122 13.40 -16.59 11.14
N LYS A 123 12.53 -16.97 10.21
CA LYS A 123 11.17 -16.42 10.13
C LYS A 123 10.40 -16.80 11.40
N CYS A 124 9.66 -15.84 11.95
CA CYS A 124 8.82 -16.09 13.11
C CYS A 124 7.68 -17.03 12.73
N GLN A 125 7.74 -18.29 13.21
CA GLN A 125 6.71 -19.31 12.97
C GLN A 125 5.34 -18.88 13.51
N MET A 126 5.37 -18.04 14.55
CA MET A 126 4.19 -17.59 15.24
C MET A 126 3.34 -16.60 14.41
N CYS A 127 3.95 -15.71 13.63
CA CYS A 127 3.23 -14.77 12.75
C CYS A 127 3.46 -15.04 11.25
N GLY A 128 4.24 -16.06 10.90
CA GLY A 128 4.59 -16.36 9.51
C GLY A 128 5.46 -15.28 8.83
N GLY A 129 6.12 -14.40 9.60
CA GLY A 129 6.94 -13.33 9.05
C GLY A 129 6.29 -11.94 9.01
N THR A 130 5.02 -11.81 9.39
CA THR A 130 4.29 -10.52 9.28
C THR A 130 4.50 -9.58 10.46
N GLY A 131 5.00 -10.07 11.60
CA GLY A 131 5.16 -9.29 12.83
C GLY A 131 3.85 -9.03 13.59
N ILE A 132 2.69 -9.39 13.03
CA ILE A 132 1.35 -9.11 13.58
C ILE A 132 0.53 -10.41 13.58
N ARG A 133 -0.33 -10.57 14.57
CA ARG A 133 -1.22 -11.73 14.74
C ARG A 133 -2.67 -11.28 14.84
N THR A 134 -3.55 -11.92 14.10
CA THR A 134 -4.99 -11.69 14.22
C THR A 134 -5.52 -12.55 15.35
N VAL A 135 -5.96 -11.91 16.44
CA VAL A 135 -6.58 -12.55 17.59
C VAL A 135 -8.08 -12.31 17.53
N VAL A 136 -8.86 -13.37 17.63
CA VAL A 136 -10.33 -13.27 17.68
C VAL A 136 -10.76 -12.97 19.10
N ARG A 137 -11.29 -11.77 19.36
CA ARG A 137 -11.92 -11.40 20.63
C ARG A 137 -13.43 -11.46 20.50
N LYS A 138 -14.08 -12.24 21.37
CA LYS A 138 -15.54 -12.24 21.51
C LYS A 138 -15.94 -11.01 22.32
N LEU A 139 -16.70 -10.10 21.70
CA LEU A 139 -17.20 -8.87 22.32
C LEU A 139 -18.61 -9.04 22.89
N GLY A 140 -19.28 -10.15 22.58
CA GLY A 140 -20.61 -10.48 23.09
C GLY A 140 -21.20 -11.72 22.41
N PRO A 141 -22.46 -12.07 22.73
CA PRO A 141 -23.17 -13.16 22.06
C PRO A 141 -23.26 -12.89 20.55
N GLY A 142 -22.66 -13.75 19.73
CA GLY A 142 -22.68 -13.63 18.27
C GLY A 142 -21.68 -12.63 17.66
N PHE A 143 -20.99 -11.82 18.47
CA PHE A 143 -20.04 -10.81 17.97
C PHE A 143 -18.60 -11.23 18.23
N ILE A 144 -17.91 -11.65 17.16
CA ILE A 144 -16.46 -11.87 17.12
C ILE A 144 -15.78 -10.71 16.38
N SER A 145 -14.75 -10.13 16.99
CA SER A 145 -13.90 -9.12 16.36
C SER A 145 -12.52 -9.71 16.12
N HIS A 146 -12.03 -9.57 14.89
CA HIS A 146 -10.66 -9.93 14.51
C HIS A 146 -9.77 -8.72 14.80
N GLN A 147 -9.06 -8.75 15.93
CA GLN A 147 -8.14 -7.69 16.31
C GLN A 147 -6.71 -8.05 15.90
N GLN A 148 -6.00 -7.11 15.27
CA GLN A 148 -4.58 -7.26 15.00
C GLN A 148 -3.77 -6.90 16.25
N GLU A 149 -2.97 -7.82 16.76
CA GLU A 149 -2.07 -7.62 17.88
C GLU A 149 -0.61 -7.81 17.44
N ALA A 150 0.31 -7.07 18.05
CA ALA A 150 1.74 -7.25 17.84
C ALA A 150 2.17 -8.69 18.18
N CYS A 151 2.94 -9.34 17.30
CA CYS A 151 3.46 -10.67 17.60
C CYS A 151 4.49 -10.58 18.73
N LYS A 152 4.12 -11.12 19.91
CA LYS A 152 4.96 -11.10 21.11
C LYS A 152 6.28 -11.87 20.93
N SER A 153 6.28 -12.95 20.15
CA SER A 153 7.45 -13.80 19.94
C SER A 153 8.58 -13.14 19.16
N CYS A 154 8.26 -12.28 18.19
CA CYS A 154 9.26 -11.58 17.37
C CYS A 154 9.26 -10.06 17.58
N LYS A 155 8.53 -9.53 18.58
CA LYS A 155 8.42 -8.09 18.87
C LYS A 155 8.18 -7.23 17.62
N GLN A 156 7.23 -7.65 16.76
CA GLN A 156 6.88 -7.01 15.48
C GLN A 156 7.94 -7.06 14.36
N LEU A 157 9.10 -7.68 14.58
CA LEU A 157 10.15 -7.79 13.55
C LEU A 157 9.82 -8.80 12.45
N GLY A 158 8.90 -9.74 12.71
CA GLY A 158 8.57 -10.85 11.79
C GLY A 158 9.66 -11.93 11.72
N GLN A 159 10.84 -11.65 12.26
CA GLN A 159 11.99 -12.54 12.28
C GLN A 159 12.47 -12.70 13.73
N ILE A 160 13.05 -13.84 14.02
CA ILE A 160 13.68 -14.17 15.30
C ILE A 160 15.15 -14.38 15.00
N ILE A 161 15.97 -13.56 15.62
CA ILE A 161 17.43 -13.68 15.56
C ILE A 161 17.82 -14.62 16.69
N SER A 162 18.48 -15.73 16.38
CA SER A 162 19.01 -16.63 17.41
C SER A 162 20.19 -15.96 18.10
N GLU A 163 20.15 -15.88 19.43
CA GLU A 163 21.24 -15.33 20.27
C GLU A 163 22.51 -16.21 20.31
N GLU A 164 22.67 -17.14 19.37
CA GLU A 164 23.91 -17.89 19.22
C GLU A 164 24.93 -17.06 18.43
N ASP A 165 25.30 -15.90 18.99
CA ASP A 165 26.49 -15.09 18.65
C ASP A 165 27.08 -14.53 19.96
#